data_AF-A0AAE2YFP7-F1
#
_entry.id   AF-A0AAE2YFP7-F1
#
_cell.length_a   1.000
_cell.length_b   1.000
_cell.length_c   1.000
_cell.angle_alpha   90.00
_cell.angle_beta   90.00
_cell.angle_gamma   90.00
#
_symmetry.space_group_name_H-M   'P 1'
#
loop_
_entity.id
_entity.type
_entity.pdbx_description
1 polymer ?
#
loop_
_entity_poly.entity_id
_entity_poly.type
_entity_poly.pdbx_seq_one_letter_code
_entity_poly.pdbx_strand_id
1 'polypeptide(L)'
;MKKMADDETIQAVQKELDEINSRLNDQEIPLTIEEREKLEEERRQLENYLCKSRGLRGRIRNFRDEIDKLRTAIQNALQRAYQQLKKAGMETLVEHFQTNIGASGPSYRYSNRLPWVV
;
A
#
# COMPACT_ATOMS: atom_id res chain seq x y z
N MET A 1 -18.41 -8.93 21.62
CA MET A 1 -17.55 -9.67 20.68
C MET A 1 -17.95 -9.30 19.27
N LYS A 2 -17.12 -8.52 18.55
CA LYS A 2 -17.37 -8.09 17.17
C LYS A 2 -16.79 -9.19 16.27
N LYS A 3 -17.64 -10.01 15.64
CA LYS A 3 -17.20 -11.02 14.67
C LYS A 3 -16.48 -10.27 13.54
N MET A 4 -15.15 -10.35 13.51
CA MET A 4 -14.38 -9.98 12.32
C MET A 4 -14.80 -10.96 11.23
N ALA A 5 -15.07 -10.45 10.02
CA ALA A 5 -15.29 -11.32 8.88
C ALA A 5 -14.02 -12.15 8.67
N ASP A 6 -14.16 -13.46 8.51
CA ASP A 6 -13.03 -14.37 8.26
C ASP A 6 -12.33 -13.95 6.96
N ASP A 7 -11.00 -14.01 6.93
CA ASP A 7 -10.18 -13.54 5.80
C ASP A 7 -10.57 -14.22 4.47
N GLU A 8 -11.07 -15.46 4.53
CA GLU A 8 -11.63 -16.21 3.40
C GLU A 8 -12.86 -15.51 2.79
N THR A 9 -13.71 -14.91 3.62
CA THR A 9 -14.89 -14.16 3.17
C THR A 9 -14.49 -12.85 2.49
N ILE A 10 -13.43 -12.19 2.98
CA ILE A 10 -12.91 -10.96 2.36
C ILE A 10 -12.29 -11.26 0.99
N GLN A 11 -11.56 -12.38 0.88
CA GLN A 11 -10.98 -12.81 -0.40
C GLN A 11 -12.05 -13.23 -1.41
N ALA A 12 -13.09 -13.96 -0.98
CA ALA A 12 -14.22 -14.31 -1.84
C ALA A 12 -14.92 -13.06 -2.39
N VAL A 13 -15.21 -12.07 -1.54
CA VAL A 13 -15.85 -10.81 -1.95
C VAL A 13 -14.94 -9.98 -2.86
N GLN A 14 -13.63 -9.99 -2.63
CA GLN A 14 -12.67 -9.31 -3.52
C GLN A 14 -12.65 -9.96 -4.90
N LYS A 15 -12.68 -11.29 -4.98
CA LYS A 15 -12.73 -12.02 -6.23
C LYS A 15 -14.01 -11.74 -7.02
N GLU A 16 -15.16 -11.72 -6.34
CA GLU A 16 -16.45 -11.35 -6.97
C GLU A 16 -16.43 -9.91 -7.51
N LEU A 17 -15.81 -8.97 -6.80
CA LEU A 17 -15.63 -7.59 -7.30
C LEU A 17 -14.75 -7.52 -8.54
N ASP A 18 -13.67 -8.30 -8.59
CA ASP A 18 -12.78 -8.34 -9.74
C ASP A 18 -13.50 -8.94 -10.96
N GLU A 19 -14.35 -9.96 -10.77
CA GLU A 19 -15.19 -10.54 -11.82
C GLU A 19 -16.26 -9.55 -12.34
N ILE A 20 -16.92 -8.81 -11.44
CA ILE A 20 -17.89 -7.76 -11.82
C ILE A 20 -17.20 -6.63 -12.58
N ASN A 21 -16.03 -6.17 -12.12
CA ASN A 21 -15.24 -5.14 -12.80
C ASN A 21 -14.73 -5.62 -14.16
N SER A 22 -14.37 -6.90 -14.29
CA SER A 22 -14.01 -7.48 -15.58
C SER A 22 -15.20 -7.43 -16.53
N ARG A 23 -16.40 -7.85 -16.09
CA ARG A 23 -17.61 -7.82 -16.93
C ARG A 23 -18.06 -6.42 -17.32
N LEU A 24 -17.91 -5.43 -16.43
CA LEU A 24 -18.24 -4.03 -16.73
C LEU A 24 -17.27 -3.37 -17.72
N ASN A 25 -16.02 -3.85 -17.77
CA ASN A 25 -14.95 -3.33 -18.64
C ASN A 25 -14.71 -4.16 -19.90
N ASP A 26 -15.28 -5.36 -19.97
CA ASP A 26 -15.19 -6.21 -21.15
C ASP A 26 -16.00 -5.60 -22.30
N GLN A 27 -15.27 -5.09 -23.30
CA GLN A 27 -15.86 -4.47 -24.47
C GLN A 27 -16.45 -5.51 -25.45
N GLU A 28 -16.13 -6.80 -25.26
CA GLU A 28 -16.63 -7.89 -26.11
C GLU A 28 -18.01 -8.39 -25.66
N ILE A 29 -18.46 -8.05 -24.44
CA ILE A 29 -19.77 -8.42 -23.90
C ILE A 29 -20.68 -7.18 -23.90
N PRO A 30 -21.55 -7.01 -24.91
CA PRO A 30 -22.50 -5.90 -24.93
C PRO A 30 -23.54 -6.10 -23.82
N LEU A 31 -23.39 -5.35 -22.72
CA LEU A 31 -24.36 -5.29 -21.63
C LEU A 31 -25.48 -4.32 -21.99
N THR A 32 -26.72 -4.72 -21.72
CA THR A 32 -27.86 -3.80 -21.73
C THR A 32 -27.73 -2.77 -20.60
N ILE A 33 -28.46 -1.65 -20.71
CA ILE A 33 -28.45 -0.59 -19.69
C ILE A 33 -28.88 -1.15 -18.32
N GLU A 34 -29.89 -2.02 -18.30
CA GLU A 34 -30.40 -2.65 -17.08
C GLU A 34 -29.38 -3.62 -16.45
N GLU A 35 -28.67 -4.40 -17.27
CA GLU A 35 -27.62 -5.32 -16.79
C GLU A 35 -26.42 -4.56 -16.22
N ARG A 36 -26.05 -3.44 -16.86
CA ARG A 36 -24.99 -2.56 -16.38
C ARG A 36 -25.36 -1.91 -15.05
N GLU A 37 -26.56 -1.37 -14.91
CA GLU A 37 -27.04 -0.78 -13.66
C GLU A 37 -27.05 -1.81 -12.52
N LYS A 38 -27.49 -3.04 -12.81
CA LYS A 38 -27.49 -4.12 -11.82
C LYS A 38 -26.07 -4.48 -11.37
N LEU A 39 -25.13 -4.61 -12.28
CA LEU A 39 -23.72 -4.89 -11.96
C LEU A 39 -23.06 -3.73 -11.19
N GLU A 40 -23.39 -2.48 -11.50
CA GLU A 40 -22.90 -1.32 -10.76
C GLU A 40 -23.46 -1.25 -9.33
N GLU A 41 -24.72 -1.63 -9.14
CA GLU A 41 -25.34 -1.71 -7.81
C GLU A 41 -24.75 -2.87 -7.00
N GLU A 42 -24.56 -4.04 -7.58
CA GLU A 42 -23.86 -5.18 -6.95
C GLU A 42 -22.42 -4.80 -6.56
N ARG A 43 -21.68 -4.12 -7.44
CA ARG A 43 -20.35 -3.58 -7.13
C ARG A 43 -20.38 -2.67 -5.91
N ARG A 44 -21.32 -1.72 -5.88
CA ARG A 44 -21.47 -0.74 -4.79
C ARG A 44 -21.79 -1.43 -3.46
N GLN A 45 -22.59 -2.49 -3.47
CA GLN A 45 -22.93 -3.25 -2.28
C GLN A 45 -21.71 -4.00 -1.72
N LEU A 46 -20.94 -4.66 -2.57
CA LEU A 46 -19.71 -5.36 -2.17
C LEU A 46 -18.62 -4.40 -1.71
N GLU A 47 -18.46 -3.25 -2.37
CA GLU A 47 -17.56 -2.17 -1.93
C GLU A 47 -17.94 -1.64 -0.55
N ASN A 48 -19.24 -1.43 -0.31
CA ASN A 48 -19.75 -1.02 1.00
C ASN A 48 -19.54 -2.11 2.07
N TYR A 49 -19.72 -3.38 1.72
CA TYR A 49 -19.44 -4.50 2.61
C TYR A 49 -17.96 -4.57 2.98
N LEU A 50 -17.05 -4.46 2.00
CA LEU A 50 -15.61 -4.38 2.22
C LEU A 50 -15.23 -3.15 3.03
N CYS A 51 -15.83 -1.99 2.77
CA CYS A 51 -15.55 -0.77 3.53
C CYS A 51 -15.96 -0.93 5.01
N LYS A 52 -17.14 -1.51 5.27
CA LYS A 52 -17.65 -1.78 6.62
C LYS A 52 -16.83 -2.85 7.35
N SER A 53 -16.38 -3.89 6.64
CA SER A 53 -15.54 -4.96 7.21
C SER A 53 -14.09 -4.51 7.45
N ARG A 54 -13.54 -3.63 6.59
CA ARG A 54 -12.17 -3.09 6.68
C ARG A 54 -12.04 -1.90 7.65
N GLY A 55 -13.13 -1.22 8.00
CA GLY A 55 -13.17 -0.12 8.99
C GLY A 55 -13.01 1.29 8.40
N LEU A 56 -13.23 2.32 9.23
CA LEU A 56 -13.22 3.78 8.93
C LEU A 56 -11.92 4.25 8.25
N ARG A 57 -11.81 3.99 6.93
CA ARG A 57 -10.91 4.59 5.91
C ARG A 57 -10.69 3.66 4.70
N GLY A 58 -11.37 2.52 4.59
CA GLY A 58 -11.31 1.66 3.38
C GLY A 58 -9.96 0.98 3.14
N ARG A 59 -8.96 1.21 3.99
CA ARG A 59 -7.77 0.38 4.04
C ARG A 59 -8.14 -0.89 4.74
N ILE A 60 -7.87 -2.03 4.10
CA ILE A 60 -7.74 -3.30 4.80
C ILE A 60 -6.94 -3.00 6.06
N ARG A 61 -7.40 -3.45 7.23
CA ARG A 61 -6.46 -3.73 8.31
C ARG A 61 -5.56 -4.86 7.84
N ASN A 62 -4.73 -4.59 6.82
CA ASN A 62 -3.49 -5.30 6.65
C ASN A 62 -2.78 -4.96 7.94
N PHE A 63 -2.79 -5.91 8.87
CA PHE A 63 -1.78 -5.94 9.90
C PHE A 63 -0.47 -5.79 9.15
N ARG A 64 0.07 -4.56 9.16
CA ARG A 64 1.29 -4.11 8.47
C ARG A 64 2.16 -5.31 8.13
N ASP A 65 2.41 -5.54 6.84
CA ASP A 65 3.44 -6.47 6.38
C ASP A 65 4.66 -6.27 7.27
N GLU A 66 5.23 -7.34 7.83
CA GLU A 66 6.34 -7.23 8.77
C GLU A 66 7.49 -6.42 8.17
N ILE A 67 7.63 -6.48 6.85
CA ILE A 67 8.53 -5.67 6.04
C ILE A 67 8.27 -4.17 6.23
N ASP A 68 7.03 -3.69 6.24
CA ASP A 68 6.69 -2.27 6.45
C ASP A 68 6.89 -1.82 7.90
N LYS A 69 6.64 -2.71 8.87
CA LYS A 69 7.02 -2.46 10.28
C LYS A 69 8.53 -2.27 10.40
N LEU A 70 9.30 -3.19 9.83
CA LEU A 70 10.75 -3.17 9.85
C LEU A 70 11.30 -1.96 9.09
N ARG A 71 10.74 -1.61 7.93
CA ARG A 71 11.10 -0.41 7.18
C ARG A 71 10.90 0.87 8.00
N THR A 72 9.76 0.98 8.68
CA THR A 72 9.49 2.12 9.57
C THR A 72 10.50 2.17 10.73
N ALA A 73 10.83 1.02 11.32
CA ALA A 73 11.80 0.92 12.41
C ALA A 73 13.21 1.34 11.96
N ILE A 74 13.66 0.86 10.79
CA ILE A 74 14.95 1.22 10.19
C ILE A 74 15.00 2.71 9.86
N GLN A 75 13.95 3.26 9.24
CA GLN A 75 13.88 4.69 8.94
C GLN A 75 13.99 5.56 10.19
N ASN A 76 13.30 5.18 11.27
CA ASN A 76 13.39 5.88 12.55
C ASN A 76 14.78 5.79 13.17
N ALA A 77 15.46 4.64 13.06
CA ALA A 77 16.83 4.48 13.55
C ALA A 77 17.82 5.36 12.77
N LEU A 78 17.71 5.38 11.43
CA LEU A 78 18.51 6.26 10.57
C LEU A 78 18.28 7.73 10.91
N GLN A 79 17.01 8.14 11.10
CA GLN A 79 16.67 9.52 11.44
C GLN A 79 17.30 9.95 12.78
N ARG A 80 17.32 9.06 13.79
CA ARG A 80 17.99 9.34 15.07
C ARG A 80 19.50 9.49 14.90
N ALA A 81 20.12 8.61 14.10
CA ALA A 81 21.55 8.71 13.79
C ALA A 81 21.86 10.05 13.09
N TYR A 82 21.06 10.44 12.10
CA TYR A 82 21.23 11.73 11.40
C TYR A 82 21.10 12.92 12.34
N GLN A 83 20.16 12.89 13.29
CA GLN A 83 20.04 13.95 14.29
C GLN A 83 21.28 14.04 15.19
N GLN A 84 21.86 12.92 15.60
CA GLN A 84 23.09 12.92 16.41
C GLN A 84 24.30 13.43 15.62
N LEU A 85 24.44 13.02 14.36
CA LEU A 85 25.48 13.51 13.46
C LEU A 85 25.36 15.02 13.20
N LYS A 86 24.14 15.53 12.99
CA LYS A 86 23.90 16.98 12.89
C LYS A 86 24.30 17.72 14.16
N LYS A 87 23.95 17.19 15.34
CA LYS A 87 24.37 17.78 16.63
C LYS A 87 25.90 17.80 16.81
N ALA A 88 26.62 16.86 16.19
CA ALA A 88 28.08 16.82 16.19
C ALA A 88 28.72 17.68 15.07
N GLY A 89 27.94 18.45 14.32
CA GLY A 89 28.43 19.32 13.24
C GLY A 89 28.77 18.57 11.93
N MET A 90 28.34 17.32 11.77
CA MET A 90 28.66 16.49 10.59
C MET A 90 27.58 16.60 9.51
N GLU A 91 27.21 17.80 9.10
CA GLU A 91 26.07 18.05 8.19
C GLU A 91 26.28 17.45 6.80
N THR A 92 27.47 17.60 6.22
CA THR A 92 27.81 17.05 4.89
C THR A 92 27.72 15.52 4.86
N LEU A 93 28.08 14.86 5.97
CA LEU A 93 27.98 13.41 6.10
C LEU A 93 26.51 12.95 6.17
N VAL A 94 25.66 13.75 6.80
CA VAL A 94 24.22 13.47 6.87
C VAL A 94 23.56 13.63 5.51
N GLU A 95 23.87 14.68 4.77
CA GLU A 95 23.38 14.87 3.40
C GLU A 95 23.80 13.72 2.49
N HIS A 96 25.05 13.29 2.60
CA HIS A 96 25.58 12.14 1.89
C HIS A 96 24.81 10.85 2.22
N PHE A 97 24.57 10.55 3.50
CA PHE A 97 23.80 9.36 3.88
C PHE A 97 22.33 9.43 3.50
N GLN A 98 21.69 10.59 3.60
CA GLN A 98 20.29 10.78 3.19
C GLN A 98 20.11 10.57 1.68
N THR A 99 21.10 10.97 0.88
CA THR A 99 21.07 10.82 -0.58
C THR A 99 21.37 9.38 -1.02
N ASN A 100 22.24 8.69 -0.29
CA ASN A 100 22.78 7.41 -0.73
C ASN A 100 22.16 6.18 -0.02
N ILE A 101 21.49 6.33 1.12
CA ILE A 101 20.81 5.22 1.83
C ILE A 101 19.30 5.29 1.54
N GLY A 102 18.78 4.31 0.81
CA GLY A 102 17.37 4.23 0.45
C GLY A 102 16.80 2.82 0.51
N ALA A 103 15.48 2.73 0.72
CA ALA A 103 14.76 1.48 0.59
C ALA A 103 14.53 1.14 -0.89
N SER A 104 14.83 -0.09 -1.29
CA SER A 104 14.56 -0.64 -2.63
C SER A 104 13.90 -2.02 -2.46
N GLY A 105 12.58 -2.06 -2.65
CA GLY A 105 11.78 -3.25 -2.36
C GLY A 105 11.95 -3.70 -0.89
N PRO A 106 12.29 -4.97 -0.60
CA PRO A 106 12.50 -5.47 0.76
C PRO A 106 13.88 -5.13 1.34
N SER A 107 14.76 -4.46 0.58
CA SER A 107 16.14 -4.20 0.97
C SER A 107 16.43 -2.72 1.25
N TYR A 108 17.42 -2.43 2.08
CA TYR A 108 18.05 -1.12 2.15
C TYR A 108 19.34 -1.15 1.35
N ARG A 109 19.47 -0.24 0.39
CA ARG A 109 20.64 -0.15 -0.49
C ARG A 109 21.38 1.13 -0.19
N TYR A 110 22.71 1.01 -0.12
CA TYR A 110 23.61 2.14 -0.27
C TYR A 110 23.96 2.26 -1.76
N SER A 111 23.52 3.34 -2.41
CA SER A 111 23.92 3.65 -3.78
C SER A 111 24.74 4.93 -3.75
N ASN A 112 26.03 4.85 -4.03
CA ASN A 112 26.88 6.04 -4.15
C ASN A 112 26.55 6.74 -5.48
N ARG A 113 25.52 7.58 -5.50
CA ARG A 113 25.26 8.46 -6.64
C ARG A 113 26.26 9.60 -6.56
N LEU A 114 27.43 9.41 -7.15
CA LEU A 114 28.35 10.52 -7.40
C LEU A 114 27.61 11.54 -8.30
N PRO A 115 27.61 12.85 -7.95
CA PRO A 115 26.88 13.87 -8.71
C PRO A 115 27.42 14.14 -10.13
N TRP A 116 28.40 13.37 -10.61
CA TRP A 116 29.06 13.61 -11.89
C TRP A 116 29.42 12.27 -12.54
N VAL A 117 28.59 11.85 -13.47
CA VAL A 117 29.04 11.06 -14.62
C VAL A 117 28.97 12.03 -15.80
N VAL A 118 30.15 12.31 -16.37
CA VAL A 118 30.35 13.06 -17.62
C VAL A 118 29.70 12.32 -18.78
#